data_AF-A0A176RU68-F1
#
_entry.id   AF-A0A176RU68-F1
#
_cell.length_a   1.000
_cell.length_b   1.000
_cell.length_c   1.000
_cell.angle_alpha   90.00
_cell.angle_beta   90.00
_cell.angle_gamma   90.00
#
_symmetry.space_group_name_H-M   'P 1'
#
loop_
_entity.id
_entity.type
_entity.pdbx_description
1 polymer ?
#
loop_
_entity_poly.entity_id
_entity_poly.type
_entity_poly.pdbx_seq_one_letter_code
_entity_poly.pdbx_strand_id
1 'polypeptide(L)'
;MLRQVFKPIRDEVSQVWTRDIFRDVFVNQVSQLTRPEDYINHSLYFEAKTFLHGLLTVEDKLSMAHSLETRVPFLDNDLVDFAMRLPVSVKLRNLGEVVRLNENEPGGKTAKYFKKTNDGKLLLRQVMARYIPSDIAEADKQGFSAPDASWFKGESIDYVRREILNRQAWLYEYLDYDTVSNLVMEHLEGRQNRRLLVWSLLNVEWWLKKFLK
;
A
#
# COMPACT_ATOMS: atom_id res chain seq x y z
N MET A 1 11.57 1.99 -18.40
CA MET A 1 11.73 1.63 -16.98
C MET A 1 11.35 0.17 -16.69
N LEU A 2 10.07 -0.23 -16.58
CA LEU A 2 9.68 -1.62 -16.25
C LEU A 2 10.27 -2.69 -17.19
N ARG A 3 10.23 -2.46 -18.52
CA ARG A 3 10.84 -3.38 -19.51
C ARG A 3 12.36 -3.52 -19.42
N GLN A 4 13.04 -2.57 -18.77
CA GLN A 4 14.48 -2.63 -18.52
C GLN A 4 14.76 -3.40 -17.22
N VAL A 5 13.95 -3.19 -16.19
CA VAL A 5 14.04 -3.95 -14.93
C VAL A 5 13.92 -5.46 -15.17
N PHE A 6 12.98 -5.91 -16.00
CA PHE A 6 12.79 -7.33 -16.32
C PHE A 6 13.58 -7.81 -17.55
N LYS A 7 14.68 -7.14 -17.91
CA LYS A 7 15.47 -7.51 -19.11
C LYS A 7 15.93 -8.98 -19.13
N PRO A 8 16.37 -9.61 -18.01
CA PRO A 8 16.82 -11.00 -18.04
C PRO A 8 15.75 -12.01 -18.47
N ILE A 9 14.50 -11.77 -18.08
CA ILE A 9 13.35 -12.67 -18.34
C ILE A 9 12.31 -12.04 -19.26
N ARG A 10 12.72 -11.06 -20.08
CA ARG A 10 11.80 -10.22 -20.86
C ARG A 10 10.84 -11.05 -21.71
N ASP A 11 11.36 -12.05 -22.40
CA ASP A 11 10.58 -12.80 -23.38
C ASP A 11 9.49 -13.63 -22.68
N GLU A 12 9.77 -14.14 -21.48
CA GLU A 12 8.84 -14.89 -20.64
C GLU A 12 7.71 -14.04 -20.06
N VAL A 13 8.02 -12.79 -19.66
CA VAL A 13 7.04 -11.92 -18.99
C VAL A 13 6.41 -10.87 -19.90
N SER A 14 6.81 -10.80 -21.18
CA SER A 14 6.35 -9.76 -22.10
C SER A 14 4.83 -9.72 -22.29
N GLN A 15 4.17 -10.87 -22.15
CA GLN A 15 2.71 -11.04 -22.28
C GLN A 15 1.97 -10.94 -20.94
N VAL A 16 2.69 -10.89 -19.81
CA VAL A 16 2.08 -10.90 -18.47
C VAL A 16 1.75 -9.46 -18.07
N TRP A 17 0.47 -9.18 -17.87
CA TRP A 17 0.01 -7.88 -17.39
C TRP A 17 -0.52 -7.97 -15.96
N THR A 18 -0.05 -7.11 -15.06
CA THR A 18 -0.46 -7.13 -13.64
C THR A 18 -1.97 -7.00 -13.47
N ARG A 19 -2.64 -6.20 -14.31
CA ARG A 19 -4.10 -6.09 -14.31
C ARG A 19 -4.77 -7.44 -14.53
N ASP A 20 -4.19 -8.29 -15.37
CA ASP A 20 -4.80 -9.56 -15.76
C ASP A 20 -4.65 -10.59 -14.63
N ILE A 21 -3.56 -10.53 -13.86
CA ILE A 21 -3.38 -11.33 -12.61
C ILE A 21 -4.49 -11.03 -11.60
N PHE A 22 -4.90 -9.77 -11.49
CA PHE A 22 -5.90 -9.32 -10.53
C PHE A 22 -7.32 -9.26 -11.10
N ARG A 23 -7.52 -9.64 -12.38
CA ARG A 23 -8.83 -9.58 -13.03
C ARG A 23 -9.86 -10.43 -12.29
N ASP A 24 -9.42 -11.60 -11.82
CA ASP A 24 -10.30 -12.58 -11.19
C ASP A 24 -10.78 -12.18 -9.79
N VAL A 25 -10.21 -11.11 -9.22
CA VAL A 25 -10.73 -10.53 -7.97
C VAL A 25 -12.18 -10.05 -8.17
N PHE A 26 -12.54 -9.57 -9.37
CA PHE A 26 -13.82 -8.93 -9.66
C PHE A 26 -14.88 -9.84 -10.32
N VAL A 27 -14.68 -11.17 -10.34
CA VAL A 27 -15.49 -12.13 -11.14
C VAL A 27 -17.01 -12.00 -10.98
N ASN A 28 -17.48 -11.55 -9.81
CA ASN A 28 -18.91 -11.42 -9.49
C ASN A 28 -19.40 -9.96 -9.42
N GLN A 29 -18.64 -8.98 -9.94
CA GLN A 29 -18.98 -7.56 -9.87
C GLN A 29 -19.38 -6.98 -11.23
N VAL A 30 -20.13 -5.86 -11.20
CA VAL A 30 -20.70 -5.19 -12.37
C VAL A 30 -19.57 -4.87 -13.38
N SER A 31 -19.73 -5.34 -14.62
CA SER A 31 -18.71 -5.22 -15.68
C SER A 31 -18.53 -3.80 -16.23
N GLN A 32 -19.46 -2.89 -15.93
CA GLN A 32 -19.43 -1.50 -16.37
C GLN A 32 -19.53 -0.55 -15.18
N LEU A 33 -18.39 0.06 -14.85
CA LEU A 33 -18.32 1.18 -13.91
C LEU A 33 -18.74 2.43 -14.65
N THR A 34 -19.86 3.04 -14.26
CA THR A 34 -20.41 4.20 -14.96
C THR A 34 -20.44 5.43 -14.06
N ARG A 35 -20.52 5.22 -12.74
CA ARG A 35 -20.60 6.28 -11.75
C ARG A 35 -19.35 6.32 -10.87
N PRO A 36 -18.94 7.50 -10.36
CA PRO A 36 -17.82 7.63 -9.41
C PRO A 36 -17.90 6.69 -8.20
N GLU A 37 -19.12 6.45 -7.70
CA GLU A 37 -19.38 5.55 -6.59
C GLU A 37 -19.03 4.09 -6.89
N ASP A 38 -19.21 3.65 -8.15
CA ASP A 38 -18.88 2.29 -8.59
C ASP A 38 -17.37 2.06 -8.47
N TYR A 39 -16.56 3.02 -8.91
CA TYR A 39 -15.10 2.97 -8.80
C TYR A 39 -14.63 2.91 -7.34
N ILE A 40 -15.27 3.66 -6.45
CA ILE A 40 -14.91 3.68 -5.03
C ILE A 40 -15.25 2.35 -4.36
N ASN A 41 -16.45 1.82 -4.60
CA ASN A 41 -16.84 0.51 -4.06
C ASN A 41 -15.95 -0.61 -4.60
N HIS A 42 -15.58 -0.58 -5.89
CA HIS A 42 -14.61 -1.51 -6.47
C HIS A 42 -13.24 -1.40 -5.81
N SER A 43 -12.75 -0.19 -5.54
CA SER A 43 -11.47 0.01 -4.86
C SER A 43 -11.50 -0.54 -3.42
N LEU A 44 -12.57 -0.28 -2.66
CA LEU A 44 -12.72 -0.80 -1.30
C LEU A 44 -12.77 -2.33 -1.28
N TYR A 45 -13.52 -2.93 -2.22
CA TYR A 45 -13.59 -4.38 -2.37
C TYR A 45 -12.23 -4.98 -2.76
N PHE A 46 -11.52 -4.34 -3.69
CA PHE A 46 -10.20 -4.76 -4.11
C PHE A 46 -9.21 -4.76 -2.95
N GLU A 47 -9.17 -3.69 -2.15
CA GLU A 47 -8.32 -3.63 -0.94
C GLU A 47 -8.69 -4.71 0.07
N ALA A 48 -9.99 -4.93 0.33
CA ALA A 48 -10.45 -5.96 1.25
C ALA A 48 -10.01 -7.37 0.80
N LYS A 49 -9.99 -7.66 -0.50
CA LYS A 49 -9.57 -8.95 -1.04
C LYS A 49 -8.06 -9.12 -1.20
N THR A 50 -7.33 -8.06 -1.52
CA THR A 50 -5.92 -8.16 -1.94
C THR A 50 -4.92 -7.59 -0.94
N PHE A 51 -5.35 -6.76 0.00
CA PHE A 51 -4.45 -6.06 0.91
C PHE A 51 -4.72 -6.39 2.38
N LEU A 52 -6.00 -6.46 2.79
CA LEU A 52 -6.40 -6.60 4.19
C LEU A 52 -5.76 -7.81 4.89
N HIS A 53 -5.76 -8.97 4.25
CA HIS A 53 -5.19 -10.21 4.83
C HIS A 53 -3.70 -10.09 5.17
N GLY A 54 -2.94 -9.33 4.38
CA GLY A 54 -1.53 -9.05 4.65
C GLY A 54 -1.35 -8.23 5.93
N LEU A 55 -2.22 -7.24 6.16
CA LEU A 55 -2.21 -6.46 7.41
C LEU A 55 -2.53 -7.33 8.63
N LEU A 56 -3.54 -8.19 8.52
CA LEU A 56 -3.92 -9.11 9.59
C LEU A 56 -2.80 -10.09 9.92
N THR A 57 -2.06 -10.56 8.91
CA THR A 57 -0.92 -11.47 9.14
C THR A 57 0.21 -10.77 9.91
N VAL A 58 0.50 -9.52 9.59
CA VAL A 58 1.54 -8.75 10.29
C VAL A 58 1.12 -8.48 11.74
N GLU A 59 -0.13 -8.07 11.91
CA GLU A 59 -0.72 -7.75 13.20
C GLU A 59 -0.72 -8.96 14.14
N ASP A 60 -1.24 -10.11 13.69
CA ASP A 60 -1.27 -11.37 14.43
C ASP A 60 0.13 -11.88 14.80
N LYS A 61 1.08 -11.87 13.86
CA LYS A 61 2.45 -12.33 14.14
C LYS A 61 3.16 -11.47 15.17
N LEU A 62 2.96 -10.15 15.13
CA LEU A 62 3.58 -9.23 16.08
C LEU A 62 2.93 -9.35 17.47
N SER A 63 1.62 -9.43 17.56
CA SER A 63 0.92 -9.56 18.84
C SER A 63 1.24 -10.90 19.51
N MET A 64 1.18 -12.00 18.76
CA MET A 64 1.46 -13.34 19.28
C MET A 64 2.93 -13.55 19.66
N ALA A 65 3.88 -12.89 18.97
CA ALA A 65 5.28 -12.87 19.38
C ALA A 65 5.49 -12.26 20.79
N HIS A 66 4.53 -11.46 21.26
CA HIS A 66 4.50 -10.88 22.59
C HIS A 66 3.40 -11.48 23.49
N SER A 67 2.85 -12.63 23.12
CA SER A 67 1.76 -13.31 23.86
C SER A 67 0.53 -12.42 24.10
N LEU A 68 0.24 -11.52 23.16
CA LEU A 68 -0.93 -10.66 23.19
C LEU A 68 -1.96 -11.17 22.16
N GLU A 69 -3.20 -11.35 22.60
CA GLU A 69 -4.34 -11.54 21.68
C GLU A 69 -4.91 -10.17 21.32
N THR A 70 -4.80 -9.80 20.06
CA THR A 70 -5.39 -8.58 19.53
C THR A 70 -6.74 -8.85 18.88
N ARG A 71 -7.61 -7.86 18.90
CA ARG A 71 -8.94 -7.95 18.26
C ARG A 71 -9.15 -6.78 17.32
N VAL A 72 -9.90 -7.04 16.26
CA VAL A 72 -10.22 -6.09 15.19
C VAL A 72 -11.74 -5.89 15.08
N PRO A 73 -12.41 -5.21 16.04
CA PRO A 73 -13.87 -5.11 16.09
C PRO A 73 -14.52 -4.52 14.83
N PHE A 74 -13.79 -3.68 14.08
CA PHE A 74 -14.27 -3.12 12.82
C PHE A 74 -14.36 -4.14 11.68
N LEU A 75 -13.81 -5.34 11.85
CA LEU A 75 -13.91 -6.47 10.92
C LEU A 75 -14.91 -7.53 11.37
N ASP A 76 -15.80 -7.19 12.30
CA ASP A 76 -16.98 -8.01 12.54
C ASP A 76 -17.77 -8.20 11.24
N ASN A 77 -18.21 -9.44 10.97
CA ASN A 77 -18.82 -9.79 9.68
C ASN A 77 -20.11 -8.99 9.44
N ASP A 78 -20.95 -8.81 10.46
CA ASP A 78 -22.21 -8.10 10.32
C ASP A 78 -21.97 -6.61 10.07
N LEU A 79 -20.96 -6.03 10.75
CA LEU A 79 -20.56 -4.65 10.54
C LEU A 79 -19.98 -4.42 9.15
N VAL A 80 -19.14 -5.33 8.65
CA VAL A 80 -18.56 -5.24 7.30
C VAL A 80 -19.64 -5.37 6.24
N ASP A 81 -20.54 -6.36 6.38
CA ASP A 81 -21.65 -6.56 5.45
C ASP A 81 -22.58 -5.36 5.40
N PHE A 82 -22.90 -4.78 6.57
CA PHE A 82 -23.65 -3.54 6.67
C PHE A 82 -22.91 -2.39 5.97
N ALA A 83 -21.62 -2.19 6.29
CA ALA A 83 -20.82 -1.10 5.73
C ALA A 83 -20.65 -1.20 4.21
N MET A 84 -20.54 -2.40 3.65
CA MET A 84 -20.43 -2.62 2.20
C MET A 84 -21.73 -2.26 1.45
N ARG A 85 -22.90 -2.38 2.09
CA ARG A 85 -24.20 -2.02 1.50
C ARG A 85 -24.52 -0.52 1.57
N LEU A 86 -23.80 0.23 2.40
CA LEU A 86 -24.05 1.67 2.55
C LEU A 86 -23.69 2.46 1.29
N PRO A 87 -24.51 3.47 0.92
CA PRO A 87 -24.18 4.42 -0.14
C PRO A 87 -22.83 5.10 0.09
N VAL A 88 -22.07 5.35 -0.98
CA VAL A 88 -20.75 6.01 -0.86
C VAL A 88 -20.87 7.43 -0.29
N SER A 89 -21.99 8.12 -0.52
CA SER A 89 -22.27 9.46 0.00
C SER A 89 -22.28 9.56 1.52
N VAL A 90 -22.55 8.47 2.25
CA VAL A 90 -22.46 8.44 3.72
C VAL A 90 -21.06 8.05 4.22
N LYS A 91 -20.17 7.67 3.31
CA LYS A 91 -18.76 7.34 3.60
C LYS A 91 -17.85 8.52 3.28
N LEU A 92 -18.10 9.22 2.17
CA LEU A 92 -17.27 10.29 1.61
C LEU A 92 -18.12 11.50 1.21
N ARG A 93 -17.64 12.71 1.52
CA ARG A 93 -18.36 13.97 1.24
C ARG A 93 -18.19 14.46 -0.20
N ASN A 94 -16.98 14.36 -0.74
CA ASN A 94 -16.65 14.87 -2.07
C ASN A 94 -16.15 13.73 -2.96
N LEU A 95 -16.84 13.49 -4.07
CA LEU A 95 -16.52 12.45 -5.04
C LEU A 95 -15.82 13.02 -6.30
N GLY A 96 -15.79 14.34 -6.45
CA GLY A 96 -15.32 15.01 -7.67
C GLY A 96 -13.84 15.44 -7.64
N GLU A 97 -13.25 15.67 -6.46
CA GLU A 97 -11.85 16.05 -6.34
C GLU A 97 -10.96 14.81 -6.07
N VAL A 98 -10.53 14.13 -7.13
CA VAL A 98 -9.46 13.12 -7.00
C VAL A 98 -8.11 13.84 -7.01
N VAL A 99 -7.52 14.03 -5.83
CA VAL A 99 -6.14 14.51 -5.73
C VAL A 99 -5.21 13.41 -6.25
N ARG A 100 -4.57 13.65 -7.40
CA ARG A 100 -3.53 12.74 -7.91
C ARG A 100 -2.29 12.89 -7.03
N LEU A 101 -2.02 11.85 -6.24
CA LEU A 101 -0.80 11.74 -5.45
C LEU A 101 0.27 10.99 -6.24
N ASN A 102 1.44 11.58 -6.40
CA ASN A 102 2.62 10.85 -6.84
C ASN A 102 3.47 10.50 -5.62
N GLU A 103 3.43 9.22 -5.22
CA GLU A 103 4.20 8.72 -4.07
C GLU A 103 5.71 8.81 -4.24
N ASN A 104 6.20 8.94 -5.47
CA ASN A 104 7.64 8.99 -5.77
C ASN A 104 8.23 10.40 -5.65
N GLU A 105 7.42 11.42 -5.42
CA GLU A 105 7.94 12.77 -5.21
C GLU A 105 8.68 12.89 -3.86
N PRO A 106 9.92 13.42 -3.86
CA PRO A 106 10.64 13.73 -2.63
C PRO A 106 9.98 14.86 -1.81
N GLY A 107 10.15 14.82 -0.50
CA GLY A 107 9.75 15.89 0.43
C GLY A 107 8.75 15.45 1.50
N GLY A 108 8.46 16.35 2.45
CA GLY A 108 7.47 16.12 3.51
C GLY A 108 6.07 16.00 2.91
N LYS A 109 5.55 14.78 2.81
CA LYS A 109 4.20 14.49 2.29
C LYS A 109 3.12 15.31 2.99
N THR A 110 3.34 15.58 4.27
CA THR A 110 2.47 16.39 5.14
C THR A 110 2.28 17.83 4.64
N ALA A 111 3.31 18.41 4.03
CA ALA A 111 3.27 19.80 3.55
C ALA A 111 2.73 19.93 2.12
N LYS A 112 2.89 18.89 1.29
CA LYS A 112 2.56 18.96 -0.15
C LYS A 112 1.24 18.28 -0.52
N TYR A 113 0.80 17.26 0.23
CA TYR A 113 -0.29 16.37 -0.22
C TYR A 113 -1.25 15.86 0.84
N PHE A 114 -0.92 15.93 2.13
CA PHE A 114 -1.94 15.78 3.16
C PHE A 114 -2.79 17.06 3.17
N LYS A 115 -3.71 17.18 2.22
CA LYS A 115 -4.92 17.97 2.45
C LYS A 115 -5.51 17.32 3.70
N LYS A 116 -5.39 18.00 4.85
CA LYS A 116 -6.04 17.57 6.08
C LYS A 116 -7.53 17.58 5.78
N THR A 117 -8.08 16.40 5.48
CA THR A 117 -9.49 16.26 5.19
C THR A 117 -10.17 15.51 6.31
N ASN A 118 -11.37 15.98 6.64
CA ASN A 118 -12.34 15.28 7.48
C ASN A 118 -13.53 14.77 6.63
N ASP A 119 -13.33 14.68 5.31
CA ASP A 119 -14.36 14.37 4.31
C ASP A 119 -14.70 12.88 4.22
N GLY A 120 -13.93 12.02 4.90
CA GLY A 120 -14.19 10.59 4.99
C GLY A 120 -14.70 10.13 6.35
N LYS A 121 -15.31 8.94 6.33
CA LYS A 121 -15.91 8.26 7.50
C LYS A 121 -17.10 9.02 8.09
N LEU A 122 -17.91 9.68 7.25
CA LEU A 122 -18.95 10.61 7.69
C LEU A 122 -19.95 9.97 8.67
N LEU A 123 -20.57 8.84 8.29
CA LEU A 123 -21.52 8.15 9.17
C LEU A 123 -20.85 7.70 10.48
N LEU A 124 -19.64 7.16 10.42
CA LEU A 124 -18.89 6.74 11.60
C LEU A 124 -18.63 7.93 12.53
N ARG A 125 -18.19 9.07 12.00
CA ARG A 125 -17.96 10.29 12.78
C ARG A 125 -19.25 10.78 13.43
N GLN A 126 -20.36 10.79 12.69
CA GLN A 126 -21.68 11.19 13.20
C GLN A 126 -22.15 10.30 14.36
N VAL A 127 -21.94 8.98 14.25
CA VAL A 127 -22.28 8.03 15.33
C VAL A 127 -21.35 8.21 16.53
N MET A 128 -20.04 8.28 16.28
CA MET A 128 -19.03 8.39 17.34
C MET A 128 -19.09 9.71 18.10
N ALA A 129 -19.54 10.81 17.48
CA ALA A 129 -19.73 12.11 18.14
C ALA A 129 -20.67 12.06 19.36
N ARG A 130 -21.46 10.98 19.52
CA ARG A 130 -22.28 10.74 20.71
C ARG A 130 -21.49 10.18 21.90
N TYR A 131 -20.30 9.65 21.66
CA TYR A 131 -19.50 8.89 22.61
C TYR A 131 -18.11 9.50 22.87
N ILE A 132 -17.58 10.27 21.92
CA ILE A 132 -16.26 10.90 22.03
C ILE A 132 -16.36 12.43 21.89
N PRO A 133 -15.42 13.18 22.50
CA PRO A 133 -15.34 14.64 22.36
C PRO A 133 -15.33 15.12 20.89
N SER A 134 -15.92 16.30 20.66
CA SER A 134 -16.10 16.86 19.31
C SER A 134 -14.79 17.18 18.61
N ASP A 135 -13.77 17.62 19.35
CA ASP A 135 -12.42 17.86 18.85
C ASP A 135 -11.76 16.58 18.30
N ILE A 136 -12.10 15.41 18.84
CA ILE A 136 -11.65 14.11 18.30
C ILE A 136 -12.55 13.64 17.15
N ALA A 137 -13.88 13.76 17.30
CA ALA A 137 -14.84 13.30 16.29
C ALA A 137 -14.70 14.05 14.95
N GLU A 138 -14.33 15.33 15.00
CA GLU A 138 -14.16 16.21 13.84
C GLU A 138 -12.70 16.34 13.39
N ALA A 139 -11.77 15.70 14.11
CA ALA A 139 -10.34 15.77 13.84
C ALA A 139 -10.00 15.39 12.40
N ASP A 140 -9.04 16.12 11.83
CA ASP A 140 -8.47 15.82 10.53
C ASP A 140 -7.84 14.42 10.50
N LYS A 141 -7.94 13.76 9.35
CA LYS A 141 -7.30 12.46 9.15
C LYS A 141 -5.79 12.56 9.37
N GLN A 142 -5.30 11.93 10.43
CA GLN A 142 -3.88 11.71 10.67
C GLN A 142 -3.49 10.35 10.10
N GLY A 143 -2.46 10.34 9.24
CA GLY A 143 -1.88 9.10 8.76
C GLY A 143 -0.90 8.55 9.80
N PHE A 144 -0.97 7.24 10.06
CA PHE A 144 0.09 6.52 10.74
C PHE A 144 1.04 5.95 9.69
N SER A 145 1.79 6.83 9.01
CA SER A 145 2.85 6.36 8.13
C SER A 145 4.02 5.86 8.98
N ALA A 146 4.60 4.73 8.59
CA ALA A 146 5.90 4.34 9.09
C ALA A 146 6.90 5.52 8.94
N PRO A 147 7.87 5.67 9.86
CA PRO A 147 8.82 6.76 9.85
C PRO A 147 9.78 6.63 8.66
N ASP A 148 9.32 7.05 7.49
CA ASP A 148 10.01 7.02 6.21
C ASP A 148 11.34 7.77 6.26
N ALA A 149 11.43 8.86 7.02
CA ALA A 149 12.67 9.59 7.28
C ALA A 149 13.73 8.79 8.05
N SER A 150 13.35 7.76 8.80
CA SER A 150 14.27 6.94 9.62
C SER A 150 14.78 5.70 8.89
N TRP A 151 13.97 5.14 7.99
CA TRP A 151 14.32 3.92 7.23
C TRP A 151 15.45 4.14 6.21
N PHE A 152 15.76 5.40 5.88
CA PHE A 152 16.86 5.78 5.00
C PHE A 152 17.95 6.55 5.74
N LYS A 153 18.28 6.15 6.97
CA LYS A 153 19.46 6.64 7.70
C LYS A 153 20.15 5.50 8.45
N GLY A 154 21.47 5.61 8.60
CA GLY A 154 22.28 4.67 9.38
C GLY A 154 22.14 3.22 8.90
N GLU A 155 21.99 2.29 9.85
CA GLU A 155 22.02 0.85 9.64
C GLU A 155 21.00 0.34 8.60
N SER A 156 19.83 1.00 8.48
CA SER A 156 18.81 0.60 7.50
C SER A 156 19.23 0.83 6.05
N ILE A 157 20.02 1.87 5.76
CA ILE A 157 20.59 2.07 4.43
C ILE A 157 21.65 1.01 4.14
N ASP A 158 22.53 0.74 5.10
CA ASP A 158 23.61 -0.21 4.89
C ASP A 158 23.08 -1.63 4.70
N TYR A 159 21.96 -1.95 5.35
CA TYR A 159 21.17 -3.14 5.06
C TYR A 159 20.70 -3.18 3.60
N VAL A 160 20.00 -2.14 3.12
CA VAL A 160 19.52 -2.06 1.73
C VAL A 160 20.69 -2.18 0.74
N ARG A 161 21.80 -1.48 0.99
CA ARG A 161 22.99 -1.53 0.14
C ARG A 161 23.56 -2.95 0.08
N ARG A 162 23.70 -3.61 1.22
CA ARG A 162 24.25 -4.97 1.28
C ARG A 162 23.37 -6.00 0.59
N GLU A 163 22.06 -5.92 0.78
CA GLU A 163 21.13 -6.90 0.21
C GLU A 163 20.90 -6.66 -1.28
N ILE A 164 20.68 -5.40 -1.68
CA ILE A 164 20.27 -5.08 -3.05
C ILE A 164 21.46 -4.72 -3.93
N LEU A 165 22.44 -3.91 -3.47
CA LEU A 165 23.59 -3.53 -4.33
C LEU A 165 24.67 -4.64 -4.40
N ASN A 166 24.34 -5.85 -3.98
CA ASN A 166 25.16 -7.04 -4.18
C ASN A 166 24.83 -7.68 -5.53
N ARG A 167 25.75 -7.63 -6.48
CA ARG A 167 25.55 -8.19 -7.84
C ARG A 167 25.30 -9.71 -7.86
N GLN A 168 25.61 -10.40 -6.77
CA GLN A 168 25.33 -11.83 -6.57
C GLN A 168 23.98 -12.10 -5.87
N ALA A 169 23.16 -11.08 -5.61
CA ALA A 169 21.82 -11.28 -5.06
C ALA A 169 20.93 -12.09 -6.02
N TRP A 170 20.07 -12.94 -5.46
CA TRP A 170 19.29 -13.90 -6.24
C TRP A 170 18.25 -13.23 -7.13
N LEU A 171 17.74 -12.06 -6.73
CA LEU A 171 16.82 -11.26 -7.51
C LEU A 171 17.37 -10.91 -8.91
N TYR A 172 18.70 -10.93 -9.10
CA TYR A 172 19.35 -10.65 -10.38
C TYR A 172 19.35 -11.82 -11.38
N GLU A 173 18.86 -13.00 -10.99
CA GLU A 173 18.43 -14.02 -11.96
C GLU A 173 17.21 -13.54 -12.77
N TYR A 174 16.41 -12.62 -12.21
CA TYR A 174 15.15 -12.16 -12.79
C TYR A 174 15.18 -10.68 -13.19
N LEU A 175 15.96 -9.85 -12.48
CA LEU A 175 16.00 -8.40 -12.66
C LEU A 175 17.35 -7.91 -13.17
N ASP A 176 17.36 -6.83 -13.95
CA ASP A 176 18.58 -6.20 -14.46
C ASP A 176 19.29 -5.39 -13.37
N TYR A 177 20.52 -5.80 -13.05
CA TYR A 177 21.33 -5.17 -12.00
C TYR A 177 21.53 -3.66 -12.21
N ASP A 178 21.96 -3.26 -13.40
CA ASP A 178 22.31 -1.87 -13.67
C ASP A 178 21.06 -0.98 -13.57
N THR A 179 19.92 -1.44 -14.05
CA THR A 179 18.65 -0.71 -13.94
C THR A 179 18.19 -0.61 -12.49
N VAL A 180 18.20 -1.70 -11.74
CA VAL A 180 17.74 -1.73 -10.35
C VAL A 180 18.65 -0.91 -9.44
N SER A 181 19.97 -1.09 -9.54
CA SER A 181 20.95 -0.35 -8.74
C SER A 181 20.83 1.15 -8.96
N ASN A 182 20.66 1.61 -10.19
CA ASN A 182 20.43 3.03 -10.49
C ASN A 182 19.16 3.57 -9.81
N LEU A 183 18.04 2.84 -9.87
CA LEU A 183 16.79 3.24 -9.21
C LEU A 183 16.91 3.27 -7.68
N VAL A 184 17.66 2.34 -7.10
CA VAL A 184 17.94 2.33 -5.65
C VAL A 184 18.84 3.50 -5.28
N MET A 185 19.87 3.80 -6.08
CA MET A 185 20.76 4.93 -5.84
C MET A 185 20.05 6.28 -5.94
N GLU A 186 19.12 6.47 -6.89
CA GLU A 186 18.24 7.65 -6.94
C GLU A 186 17.52 7.88 -5.60
N HIS A 187 17.16 6.80 -4.92
CA HIS A 187 16.50 6.87 -3.64
C HIS A 187 17.44 7.17 -2.48
N LEU A 188 18.55 6.45 -2.41
CA LEU A 188 19.55 6.63 -1.36
C LEU A 188 20.19 8.03 -1.39
N GLU A 189 20.29 8.63 -2.58
CA GLU A 189 20.77 10.01 -2.78
C GLU A 189 19.68 11.07 -2.57
N GLY A 190 18.43 10.67 -2.32
CA GLY A 190 17.30 11.57 -2.11
C GLY A 190 16.78 12.25 -3.38
N ARG A 191 17.24 11.85 -4.56
CA ARG A 191 16.80 12.40 -5.85
C ARG A 191 15.34 12.04 -6.16
N GLN A 192 14.91 10.82 -5.85
CA GLN A 192 13.52 10.36 -5.97
C GLN A 192 13.09 9.54 -4.75
N ASN A 193 11.82 9.57 -4.39
CA ASN A 193 11.30 8.61 -3.43
C ASN A 193 11.02 7.28 -4.15
N ARG A 194 11.72 6.21 -3.79
CA ARG A 194 11.50 4.85 -4.32
C ARG A 194 11.24 3.85 -3.19
N ARG A 195 10.80 4.31 -2.01
CA ARG A 195 10.65 3.46 -0.81
C ARG A 195 9.85 2.18 -1.07
N LEU A 196 8.77 2.27 -1.86
CA LEU A 196 7.91 1.13 -2.16
C LEU A 196 8.62 0.13 -3.06
N LEU A 197 9.36 0.62 -4.06
CA LEU A 197 10.18 -0.23 -4.91
C LEU A 197 11.29 -0.92 -4.11
N VAL A 198 12.02 -0.18 -3.27
CA VAL A 198 13.07 -0.76 -2.40
C VAL A 198 12.48 -1.83 -1.49
N TRP A 199 11.32 -1.56 -0.88
CA TRP A 199 10.60 -2.55 -0.10
C TRP A 199 10.24 -3.80 -0.92
N SER A 200 9.67 -3.63 -2.11
CA SER A 200 9.36 -4.76 -3.00
C SER A 200 10.59 -5.59 -3.35
N LEU A 201 11.73 -4.96 -3.67
CA LEU A 201 12.98 -5.64 -4.00
C LEU A 201 13.49 -6.46 -2.81
N LEU A 202 13.47 -5.89 -1.60
CA LEU A 202 13.84 -6.61 -0.37
C LEU A 202 12.95 -7.83 -0.12
N ASN A 203 11.63 -7.68 -0.30
CA ASN A 203 10.70 -8.79 -0.12
C ASN A 203 10.96 -9.91 -1.13
N VAL A 204 11.21 -9.57 -2.39
CA VAL A 204 11.54 -10.55 -3.43
C VAL A 204 12.84 -11.26 -3.09
N GLU A 205 13.92 -10.54 -2.75
CA GLU A 205 15.19 -11.15 -2.38
C GLU A 205 15.07 -12.10 -1.20
N TRP A 206 14.36 -11.68 -0.15
CA TRP A 206 14.10 -12.53 1.01
C TRP A 206 13.31 -13.79 0.68
N TRP A 207 12.28 -13.64 -0.16
CA TRP A 207 11.48 -14.77 -0.59
C TRP A 207 12.33 -15.77 -1.39
N LEU A 208 13.17 -15.28 -2.32
CA LEU A 208 14.11 -16.11 -3.08
C LEU A 208 15.07 -16.87 -2.17
N LYS A 209 15.71 -16.16 -1.22
CA LYS A 209 16.63 -16.74 -0.22
C LYS A 209 15.99 -17.76 0.73
N LYS A 210 14.68 -17.73 0.89
CA LYS A 210 13.97 -18.58 1.86
C LYS A 210 13.33 -19.78 1.21
N PHE A 211 12.85 -19.64 -0.03
CA PHE A 211 11.99 -20.64 -0.66
C PHE A 211 12.55 -21.24 -1.95
N LEU A 212 13.49 -20.60 -2.64
CA LEU A 212 14.06 -21.15 -3.88
C LEU A 212 15.54 -21.50 -3.80
N LYS A 213 16.27 -20.97 -2.83
CA LYS A 213 17.71 -21.17 -2.65
C LYS A 213 17.99 -21.36 -1.16
#